data_AF-A0A967LL55-F1
#
_entry.id   AF-A0A967LL55-F1
#
_cell.length_a   1.000
_cell.length_b   1.000
_cell.length_c   1.000
_cell.angle_alpha   90.00
_cell.angle_beta   90.00
_cell.angle_gamma   90.00
#
_symmetry.space_group_name_H-M   'P 1'
#
loop_
_entity.id
_entity.type
_entity.pdbx_description
1 polymer ?
#
loop_
_entity_poly.entity_id
_entity_poly.type
_entity_poly.pdbx_seq_one_letter_code
_entity_poly.pdbx_strand_id
1 'polypeptide(L)'
;VDAVHYAPHELLDVQALGADFVAASPYKFYGPHMGVLWGRRERIESLELPRVASAPDTAPERLETGTPAYEAIAGGTSAVDF
;
A
#
# COMPACT_ATOMS: atom_id res chain seq x y z
N VAL A 1 -1.67 -11.23 -2.07
CA VAL A 1 -1.91 -11.29 -3.53
C VAL A 1 -1.10 -10.23 -4.21
N ASP A 2 -0.34 -10.59 -5.25
CA ASP A 2 0.30 -9.63 -6.13
C ASP A 2 -0.71 -9.23 -7.23
N ALA A 3 -1.15 -7.97 -7.20
CA ALA A 3 -2.10 -7.40 -8.14
C ALA A 3 -1.43 -6.38 -9.09
N VAL A 4 -0.09 -6.35 -9.19
CA VAL A 4 0.66 -5.36 -9.99
C VAL A 4 0.20 -5.34 -11.45
N HIS A 5 -0.07 -6.50 -12.04
CA HIS A 5 -0.59 -6.62 -13.40
C HIS A 5 -2.12 -6.69 -13.48
N TYR A 6 -2.82 -6.86 -12.37
CA TYR A 6 -4.28 -6.91 -12.34
C TYR A 6 -4.90 -5.50 -12.24
N ALA A 7 -4.38 -4.68 -11.33
CA ALA A 7 -4.84 -3.32 -11.07
C ALA A 7 -4.97 -2.38 -12.29
N PRO A 8 -4.11 -2.44 -13.34
CA PRO A 8 -4.30 -1.59 -14.52
C PRO A 8 -5.39 -2.06 -15.48
N HIS A 9 -5.97 -3.24 -15.27
CA HIS A 9 -6.91 -3.85 -16.21
C HIS A 9 -8.31 -4.02 -15.64
N GLU A 10 -8.44 -4.19 -14.33
CA GLU A 10 -9.72 -4.41 -13.65
C GLU A 10 -9.75 -3.69 -12.29
N LEU A 11 -10.95 -3.27 -11.87
CA LEU A 11 -11.13 -2.64 -10.58
C LEU A 11 -10.89 -3.66 -9.45
N LEU A 12 -10.01 -3.30 -8.52
CA LEU A 12 -9.58 -4.19 -7.44
C LEU A 12 -10.48 -4.01 -6.20
N ASP A 13 -11.38 -4.96 -5.97
CA ASP A 13 -12.09 -5.09 -4.69
C ASP A 13 -11.31 -6.01 -3.73
N VAL A 14 -10.56 -5.38 -2.83
CA VAL A 14 -9.75 -6.08 -1.82
C VAL A 14 -10.59 -6.85 -0.79
N GLN A 15 -11.85 -6.45 -0.57
CA GLN A 15 -12.75 -7.14 0.36
C GLN A 15 -13.29 -8.42 -0.28
N ALA A 16 -13.76 -8.33 -1.52
CA ALA A 16 -14.23 -9.48 -2.28
C ALA A 16 -13.12 -10.50 -2.58
N LEU A 17 -11.89 -10.05 -2.77
CA LEU A 17 -10.73 -10.91 -2.99
C LEU A 17 -10.42 -11.81 -1.78
N GLY A 18 -10.82 -11.40 -0.57
CA GLY A 18 -10.65 -12.19 0.65
C GLY A 18 -9.21 -12.33 1.16
N ALA A 19 -8.23 -11.74 0.47
CA ALA A 19 -6.83 -11.81 0.86
C ALA A 19 -6.52 -11.08 2.18
N ASP A 20 -5.43 -11.46 2.85
CA ASP A 20 -4.91 -10.74 4.01
C ASP A 20 -4.10 -9.50 3.62
N PHE A 21 -3.37 -9.59 2.51
CA PHE A 21 -2.54 -8.54 1.94
C PHE A 21 -2.67 -8.50 0.43
N VAL A 22 -2.69 -7.30 -0.15
CA VAL A 22 -2.74 -7.07 -1.59
C VAL A 22 -1.74 -5.98 -1.97
N ALA A 23 -0.83 -6.31 -2.89
CA ALA A 23 0.18 -5.37 -3.37
C ALA A 23 -0.15 -4.93 -4.80
N ALA A 24 0.07 -3.64 -5.09
CA ALA A 24 -0.03 -3.06 -6.42
C ALA A 24 1.08 -2.04 -6.62
N SER A 25 1.24 -1.55 -7.85
CA SER A 25 2.27 -0.55 -8.16
C SER A 25 1.74 0.49 -9.15
N PRO A 26 1.60 1.76 -8.73
CA PRO A 26 1.03 2.82 -9.56
C PRO A 26 1.70 3.04 -10.92
N TYR A 27 3.00 2.74 -11.08
CA TYR A 27 3.65 2.87 -12.40
C TYR A 27 3.02 1.98 -13.48
N LYS A 28 2.24 0.95 -13.10
CA LYS A 28 1.49 0.13 -14.05
C LYS A 28 0.18 0.77 -14.51
N PHE A 29 -0.34 1.75 -13.77
CA PHE A 29 -1.57 2.48 -14.06
C PHE A 29 -1.34 4.00 -13.98
N TYR A 30 -0.35 4.48 -14.74
CA TYR A 30 -0.04 5.91 -14.98
C TYR A 30 0.46 6.74 -13.77
N GLY A 31 0.75 6.09 -12.64
CA GLY A 31 1.33 6.73 -11.46
C GLY A 31 2.87 6.64 -11.39
N PRO A 32 3.46 7.07 -10.27
CA PRO A 32 4.91 7.03 -10.07
C PRO A 32 5.43 5.61 -9.79
N HIS A 33 6.75 5.44 -9.91
CA HIS A 33 7.47 4.23 -9.50
C HIS A 33 7.47 4.06 -7.97
N MET A 34 6.35 3.60 -7.43
CA MET A 34 6.14 3.31 -6.00
C MET A 34 5.37 2.01 -5.80
N GLY A 35 5.39 1.47 -4.58
CA GLY A 35 4.55 0.35 -4.17
C GLY A 35 3.33 0.81 -3.38
N VAL A 36 2.25 0.06 -3.45
CA VAL A 36 1.08 0.19 -2.58
C VAL A 36 0.80 -1.17 -1.96
N LEU A 37 0.64 -1.20 -0.64
CA LEU A 37 0.25 -2.40 0.10
C LEU A 37 -1.04 -2.12 0.86
N TRP A 38 -2.10 -2.81 0.49
CA TRP A 38 -3.28 -2.95 1.34
C TRP A 38 -3.11 -4.18 2.23
N GLY A 39 -3.54 -4.08 3.48
CA GLY A 39 -3.61 -5.21 4.39
C GLY A 39 -4.76 -5.06 5.36
N ARG A 40 -5.31 -6.20 5.80
CA ARG A 40 -6.30 -6.23 6.89
C ARG A 40 -5.68 -5.64 8.16
N ARG A 41 -6.40 -4.75 8.85
CA ARG A 41 -5.88 -4.03 10.02
C ARG A 41 -5.37 -4.99 11.10
N GLU A 42 -6.16 -6.01 11.44
CA GLU A 42 -5.81 -7.02 12.42
C GLU A 42 -4.56 -7.82 12.04
N ARG A 43 -4.30 -7.99 10.74
CA ARG A 43 -3.09 -8.66 10.25
C ARG A 43 -1.88 -7.77 10.40
N ILE A 44 -1.98 -6.50 10.02
CA ILE A 44 -0.89 -5.53 10.18
C ILE A 44 -0.55 -5.33 11.67
N GLU A 45 -1.55 -5.25 12.54
CA GLU A 45 -1.38 -5.09 13.99
C GLU A 45 -0.74 -6.34 14.64
N SER A 46 -0.95 -7.52 14.07
CA SER A 46 -0.34 -8.77 14.57
C SER A 46 1.14 -8.95 14.20
N LEU A 47 1.70 -8.13 13.29
CA LEU A 47 3.09 -8.28 12.85
C LEU A 47 4.08 -7.81 13.90
N GLU A 48 5.13 -8.61 14.12
CA GLU A 48 6.32 -8.19 14.86
C GLU A 48 7.30 -7.53 13.89
N LEU A 49 7.34 -6.19 13.90
CA LEU A 49 8.16 -5.40 12.99
C LEU A 49 9.28 -4.67 13.74
N PRO A 50 10.50 -4.62 13.19
CA PRO A 50 11.54 -3.77 13.74
C PRO A 50 11.15 -2.30 13.60
N ARG A 51 11.26 -1.54 14.69
CA ARG A 51 10.92 -0.10 14.74
C ARG A 51 11.94 0.65 15.58
N VAL A 52 12.17 1.91 15.24
CA VAL A 52 12.79 2.86 16.17
C VAL A 52 11.77 3.31 17.20
N ALA A 53 12.22 3.68 18.40
CA ALA A 53 11.31 4.04 19.50
C ALA A 53 10.34 5.19 19.15
N SER A 54 10.77 6.11 18.29
CA SER A 54 9.99 7.27 17.84
C SER A 54 9.02 6.97 16.69
N ALA A 55 9.07 5.80 16.06
CA ALA A 55 8.16 5.46 14.97
C ALA A 55 6.75 5.15 15.51
N PRO A 56 5.68 5.37 14.72
CA PRO A 56 4.34 4.88 15.06
C PRO A 56 4.28 3.35 15.14
N ASP A 57 3.49 2.78 16.06
CA ASP A 57 3.27 1.31 16.16
C ASP A 57 1.88 0.87 15.72
N THR A 58 1.11 1.79 15.17
CA THR A 58 -0.26 1.56 14.73
C THR A 58 -0.31 1.31 13.24
N ALA A 59 -1.30 0.56 12.79
CA ALA A 59 -1.55 0.38 11.37
C ALA A 59 -2.23 1.63 10.76
N PRO A 60 -1.82 2.09 9.56
CA PRO A 60 -0.83 1.46 8.67
C PRO A 60 0.64 1.89 8.92
N GLU A 61 0.88 2.98 9.65
CA GLU A 61 2.15 3.71 9.67
C GLU A 61 3.32 2.88 10.22
N ARG A 62 3.06 1.83 10.99
CA ARG A 62 4.11 0.90 11.45
C ARG A 62 4.83 0.15 10.32
N LEU A 63 4.22 0.08 9.13
CA LEU A 63 4.83 -0.46 7.91
C LEU A 63 5.63 0.58 7.12
N GLU A 64 5.54 1.86 7.49
CA GLU A 64 6.16 2.99 6.80
C GLU A 64 7.42 3.42 7.55
N THR A 65 8.55 2.83 7.19
CA THR A 65 9.82 3.10 7.89
C THR A 65 10.47 4.38 7.37
N GLY A 66 10.63 5.37 8.25
CA GLY A 66 11.34 6.62 7.94
C GLY A 66 10.44 7.67 7.30
N THR A 67 11.04 8.56 6.50
CA THR A 67 10.30 9.64 5.82
C THR A 67 9.64 9.10 4.55
N PRO A 68 8.31 9.23 4.38
CA PRO A 68 7.64 8.85 3.14
C PRO A 68 8.04 9.70 1.93
N ALA A 69 7.91 9.12 0.73
CA ALA A 69 8.08 9.83 -0.54
C ALA A 69 6.81 10.63 -0.88
N TYR A 70 6.60 11.77 -0.21
CA TYR A 70 5.36 12.54 -0.26
C TYR A 70 4.96 12.96 -1.68
N GLU A 71 5.92 13.33 -2.53
CA GLU A 71 5.69 13.68 -3.92
C GLU A 71 5.20 12.49 -4.74
N ALA A 72 5.72 11.28 -4.49
CA ALA A 72 5.25 10.07 -5.15
C ALA A 72 3.86 9.68 -4.65
N ILE A 73 3.58 9.82 -3.35
CA ILE A 73 2.24 9.57 -2.79
C ILE A 73 1.21 10.50 -3.43
N ALA A 74 1.51 11.80 -3.54
CA ALA A 74 0.63 12.77 -4.20
C ALA A 74 0.41 12.46 -5.69
N GLY A 75 1.46 12.03 -6.40
CA GLY A 75 1.36 11.56 -7.78
C GLY A 75 0.54 10.27 -7.91
N GLY A 76 0.65 9.36 -6.94
CA GLY A 76 -0.15 8.14 -6.86
C GLY A 76 -1.64 8.42 -6.69
N THR A 77 -2.02 9.35 -5.81
CA THR A 77 -3.42 9.80 -5.67
C THR A 77 -3.96 10.36 -6.98
N SER A 78 -3.19 11.25 -7.62
CA SER A 78 -3.60 11.87 -8.90
C SER A 78 -3.81 10.83 -10.01
N ALA A 79 -3.03 9.74 -10.01
CA ALA A 79 -3.18 8.67 -11.00
C ALA A 79 -4.44 7.80 -10.78
N VAL A 80 -4.95 7.72 -9.55
CA VAL A 80 -6.20 7.02 -9.22
C VAL A 80 -7.42 7.88 -9.52
N ASP A 81 -7.31 9.20 -9.31
CA ASP A 81 -8.41 10.16 -9.50
C ASP A 81 -8.62 10.61 -10.97
N PHE A 82 -7.66 10.29 -11.86
CA PHE A 82 -7.71 10.62 -13.29
C PHE A 82 -8.75 9.78 -14.06
#